data_AF-A0A835JQG0-F1
#
_entry.id   AF-A0A835JQG0-F1
#
_cell.length_a   1.000
_cell.length_b   1.000
_cell.length_c   1.000
_cell.angle_alpha   90.00
_cell.angle_beta   90.00
_cell.angle_gamma   90.00
#
_symmetry.space_group_name_H-M   'P 1'
#
loop_
_entity.id
_entity.type
_entity.pdbx_description
1 polymer ?
#
loop_
_entity_poly.entity_id
_entity_poly.type
_entity_poly.pdbx_seq_one_letter_code
_entity_poly.pdbx_strand_id
1 'polypeptide(L)'
;MRADQPKARSRYKMESIVRNGHDKVSTAFKKPAVAVSHLREGIALLLSRWNGLQMAVQNEWGGHDSLQKSHQLVLDIFSWFSQSKGPLYIEDLETLLHETLLLSFNTEIEDGSIEEV
;
A
#
# COMPACT_ATOMS: atom_id res chain seq x y z
N MET A 1 23.89 62.79 -42.49
CA MET A 1 24.33 61.42 -42.83
C MET A 1 23.11 60.51 -42.79
N ARG A 2 22.77 59.90 -43.95
CA ARG A 2 21.99 58.66 -44.20
C ARG A 2 20.60 58.54 -43.53
N ALA A 3 19.50 58.66 -44.29
CA ALA A 3 18.82 57.63 -45.12
C ALA A 3 18.25 56.50 -44.22
N ASP A 4 17.01 56.00 -44.28
CA ASP A 4 16.05 55.80 -45.36
C ASP A 4 14.74 55.27 -44.71
N GLN A 5 13.56 55.75 -45.12
CA GLN A 5 12.25 55.08 -44.90
C GLN A 5 12.08 54.04 -46.03
N PRO A 6 11.33 52.89 -45.93
CA PRO A 6 9.87 52.95 -45.79
C PRO A 6 9.08 51.66 -45.35
N LYS A 7 7.79 51.87 -44.98
CA LYS A 7 6.54 51.19 -45.44
C LYS A 7 6.40 49.65 -45.49
N ALA A 8 5.31 49.13 -44.88
CA ALA A 8 4.32 48.18 -45.46
C ALA A 8 3.36 47.71 -44.35
N ARG A 9 2.14 48.22 -44.22
CA ARG A 9 0.87 47.74 -44.83
C ARG A 9 0.76 46.22 -45.01
N SER A 10 -0.10 45.62 -44.17
CA SER A 10 -1.02 44.49 -44.42
C SER A 10 -0.38 43.18 -44.89
N ARG A 11 -0.73 42.05 -44.25
CA ARG A 11 -1.46 40.95 -44.92
C ARG A 11 -1.49 39.62 -44.15
N TYR A 12 -2.71 39.08 -44.11
CA TYR A 12 -3.11 37.66 -44.11
C TYR A 12 -2.99 36.85 -42.80
N LYS A 13 -4.13 36.46 -42.19
CA LYS A 13 -4.98 35.26 -42.52
C LYS A 13 -4.35 34.04 -41.82
N MET A 14 -4.97 33.33 -40.89
CA MET A 14 -6.18 32.50 -40.99
C MET A 14 -6.40 31.98 -39.56
N GLU A 15 -7.46 32.38 -38.87
CA GLU A 15 -7.92 31.58 -37.72
C GLU A 15 -9.05 30.70 -38.23
N SER A 16 -8.67 29.49 -38.60
CA SER A 16 -9.59 28.41 -38.90
C SER A 16 -8.87 27.10 -38.59
N ILE A 17 -9.64 26.19 -38.00
CA ILE A 17 -9.48 24.73 -37.85
C ILE A 17 -9.60 24.39 -36.35
N VAL A 18 -10.79 24.12 -35.79
CA VAL A 18 -11.68 22.95 -35.99
C VAL A 18 -11.05 21.62 -35.56
N ARG A 19 -11.67 21.02 -34.52
CA ARG A 19 -11.73 19.61 -34.05
C ARG A 19 -11.09 19.38 -32.67
N ASN A 20 -11.85 19.06 -31.63
CA ASN A 20 -12.64 17.84 -31.36
C ASN A 20 -11.75 16.59 -31.15
N GLY A 21 -11.86 15.94 -30.00
CA GLY A 21 -11.11 14.72 -29.66
C GLY A 21 -10.75 14.68 -28.18
N HIS A 22 -11.63 14.18 -27.32
CA HIS A 22 -11.59 12.80 -26.83
C HIS A 22 -10.56 12.56 -25.71
N ASP A 23 -11.11 12.15 -24.57
CA ASP A 23 -10.53 11.18 -23.65
C ASP A 23 -9.10 11.44 -23.16
N LYS A 24 -9.01 12.21 -22.08
CA LYS A 24 -7.95 12.03 -21.09
C LYS A 24 -8.61 11.60 -19.79
N VAL A 25 -9.05 10.34 -19.73
CA VAL A 25 -9.00 9.61 -18.45
C VAL A 25 -7.53 9.62 -18.08
N SER A 26 -7.17 10.63 -17.29
CA SER A 26 -5.91 10.68 -16.60
C SER A 26 -5.96 9.55 -15.58
N THR A 27 -5.58 8.35 -15.99
CA THR A 27 -5.20 7.27 -15.07
C THR A 27 -3.98 7.79 -14.33
N ALA A 28 -4.24 8.57 -13.28
CA ALA A 28 -3.23 9.10 -12.40
C ALA A 28 -2.54 7.89 -11.78
N PHE A 29 -1.28 7.68 -12.16
CA PHE A 29 -0.36 6.80 -11.46
C PHE A 29 -0.47 7.14 -9.96
N LYS A 30 -1.15 6.28 -9.20
CA LYS A 30 -1.29 6.45 -7.74
C LYS A 30 0.13 6.49 -7.18
N LYS A 31 0.46 7.61 -6.52
CA LYS A 31 1.76 7.82 -5.86
C LYS A 31 2.10 6.63 -4.96
N PRO A 32 3.39 6.25 -4.83
CA PRO A 32 3.82 5.11 -4.00
C PRO A 32 3.36 5.21 -2.55
N ALA A 33 3.21 6.43 -2.02
CA ALA A 33 2.68 6.68 -0.68
C ALA A 33 1.25 6.15 -0.46
N VAL A 34 0.39 6.23 -1.48
CA VAL A 34 -1.00 5.76 -1.38
C VAL A 34 -1.03 4.23 -1.37
N ALA A 35 -0.25 3.58 -2.23
CA ALA A 35 -0.17 2.11 -2.28
C ALA A 35 0.33 1.51 -0.96
N VAL A 36 1.33 2.15 -0.34
CA VAL A 36 1.87 1.77 0.97
C VAL A 36 0.79 1.82 2.06
N SER A 37 -0.02 2.88 2.09
CA SER A 37 -1.11 2.99 3.08
C SER A 37 -2.15 1.87 2.91
N HIS A 38 -2.52 1.54 1.68
CA HIS A 38 -3.53 0.50 1.41
C HIS A 38 -3.03 -0.90 1.82
N LEU A 39 -1.74 -1.20 1.62
CA LEU A 39 -1.18 -2.49 2.03
C LEU A 39 -1.25 -2.65 3.55
N ARG A 40 -0.82 -1.63 4.30
CA ARG A 40 -0.86 -1.67 5.77
C ARG A 40 -2.29 -1.80 6.29
N GLU A 41 -3.23 -1.06 5.71
CA GLU A 41 -4.66 -1.15 6.06
C GLU A 41 -5.22 -2.55 5.75
N GLY A 42 -4.84 -3.14 4.61
CA GLY A 42 -5.24 -4.50 4.25
C GLY A 42 -4.73 -5.54 5.24
N ILE A 43 -3.46 -5.47 5.64
CA ILE A 43 -2.88 -6.36 6.65
C ILE A 43 -3.62 -6.23 7.97
N ALA A 44 -3.84 -4.99 8.44
CA ALA A 44 -4.57 -4.74 9.68
C ALA A 44 -6.00 -5.32 9.63
N LEU A 45 -6.69 -5.17 8.50
CA LEU A 45 -8.04 -5.70 8.32
C LEU A 45 -8.07 -7.24 8.34
N LEU A 46 -7.12 -7.91 7.67
CA LEU A 46 -7.02 -9.37 7.68
C LEU A 46 -6.78 -9.89 9.10
N LEU A 47 -5.78 -9.35 9.80
CA LEU A 47 -5.48 -9.73 11.18
C LEU A 47 -6.63 -9.43 12.16
N SER A 48 -7.41 -8.37 11.92
CA SER A 48 -8.59 -8.07 12.74
C SER A 48 -9.71 -9.11 12.62
N ARG A 49 -9.73 -9.89 11.53
CA ARG A 49 -10.73 -10.92 11.25
C ARG A 49 -10.25 -12.32 11.63
N TRP A 50 -8.98 -12.48 11.93
CA TRP A 50 -8.41 -13.77 12.33
C TRP A 50 -8.80 -14.11 13.78
N ASN A 51 -9.73 -15.06 13.92
CA ASN A 51 -10.33 -15.38 15.22
C ASN A 51 -9.29 -15.79 16.28
N GLY A 52 -8.28 -16.58 15.89
CA GLY A 52 -7.19 -17.00 16.77
C GLY A 52 -6.46 -15.83 17.43
N LEU A 53 -6.04 -14.86 16.60
CA LEU A 53 -5.38 -13.65 17.09
C LEU A 53 -6.32 -12.77 17.91
N GLN A 54 -7.59 -12.65 17.52
CA GLN A 54 -8.57 -11.88 18.30
C GLN A 54 -8.78 -12.47 19.69
N MET A 55 -8.86 -13.80 19.81
CA MET A 55 -8.94 -14.46 21.11
C MET A 55 -7.68 -14.21 21.95
N ALA A 56 -6.50 -14.28 21.34
CA ALA A 56 -5.24 -14.02 22.04
C ALA A 56 -5.15 -12.58 22.59
N VAL A 57 -5.62 -11.61 21.81
CA VAL A 57 -5.68 -10.20 22.24
C VAL A 57 -6.70 -10.00 23.35
N GLN A 58 -7.93 -10.50 23.17
CA GLN A 58 -9.04 -10.27 24.12
C GLN A 58 -8.79 -10.92 25.48
N ASN A 59 -8.15 -12.09 25.50
CA ASN A 59 -7.84 -12.81 26.73
C ASN A 59 -6.46 -12.47 27.29
N GLU A 60 -5.77 -11.47 26.73
CA GLU A 60 -4.44 -11.04 27.16
C GLU A 60 -3.44 -12.20 27.26
N TRP A 61 -3.47 -13.16 26.32
CA TRP A 61 -2.59 -14.34 26.38
C TRP A 61 -1.11 -13.97 26.29
N GLY A 62 -0.80 -12.86 25.61
CA GLY A 62 0.53 -12.26 25.62
C GLY A 62 0.79 -11.29 26.78
N GLY A 63 -0.15 -11.08 27.70
CA GLY A 63 -0.14 -10.04 28.73
C GLY A 63 -0.95 -8.79 28.36
N HIS A 64 -0.97 -7.80 29.25
CA HIS A 64 -1.77 -6.56 29.08
C HIS A 64 -1.42 -5.74 27.83
N ASP A 65 -0.25 -5.97 27.23
CA ASP A 65 0.20 -5.33 26.00
C ASP A 65 -0.16 -6.14 24.73
N SER A 66 -1.04 -7.15 24.82
CA SER A 66 -1.42 -8.01 23.69
C SER A 66 -1.99 -7.21 22.50
N LEU A 67 -2.73 -6.13 22.76
CA LEU A 67 -3.22 -5.25 21.70
C LEU A 67 -2.06 -4.55 20.96
N GLN A 68 -1.07 -4.07 21.70
CA GLN A 68 0.13 -3.42 21.17
C GLN A 68 0.95 -4.43 20.36
N LYS A 69 1.07 -5.66 20.82
CA LYS A 69 1.71 -6.77 20.08
C LYS A 69 0.99 -7.07 18.76
N SER A 70 -0.34 -7.02 18.75
CA SER A 70 -1.12 -7.19 17.50
C SER A 70 -0.84 -6.06 16.50
N HIS A 71 -0.74 -4.82 16.97
CA HIS A 71 -0.34 -3.70 16.11
C HIS A 71 1.12 -3.84 15.63
N GLN A 72 2.02 -4.36 16.46
CA GLN A 72 3.41 -4.61 16.06
C GLN A 72 3.48 -5.68 14.96
N LEU A 73 2.70 -6.76 15.07
CA LEU A 73 2.61 -7.79 14.03
C LEU A 73 2.19 -7.21 12.66
N VAL A 74 1.25 -6.25 12.63
CA VAL A 74 0.90 -5.53 11.39
C VAL A 74 2.13 -4.84 10.78
N LEU A 75 2.95 -4.20 11.61
CA LEU A 75 4.16 -3.50 11.16
C LEU A 75 5.24 -4.48 10.69
N ASP A 76 5.39 -5.62 11.37
CA ASP A 76 6.39 -6.62 11.05
C ASP A 76 6.08 -7.29 9.71
N ILE A 77 4.82 -7.70 9.48
CA ILE A 77 4.38 -8.23 8.17
C ILE A 77 4.51 -7.17 7.09
N PHE A 78 4.10 -5.93 7.36
CA PHE A 78 4.27 -4.84 6.40
C PHE A 78 5.74 -4.60 6.03
N SER A 79 6.62 -4.65 7.02
CA SER A 79 8.07 -4.52 6.85
C SER A 79 8.61 -5.67 6.01
N TRP A 80 8.19 -6.91 6.28
CA TRP A 80 8.55 -8.10 5.51
C TRP A 80 8.18 -7.94 4.03
N PHE A 81 6.97 -7.49 3.72
CA PHE A 81 6.55 -7.21 2.33
C PHE A 81 7.34 -6.06 1.68
N SER A 82 7.65 -5.00 2.44
CA SER A 82 8.18 -3.76 1.87
C SER A 82 9.70 -3.71 1.79
N GLN A 83 10.40 -4.47 2.63
CA GLN A 83 11.86 -4.41 2.78
C GLN A 83 12.58 -5.67 2.32
N SER A 84 11.85 -6.76 2.03
CA SER A 84 12.47 -7.95 1.44
C SER A 84 13.05 -7.64 0.06
N LYS A 85 14.32 -8.01 -0.14
CA LYS A 85 15.05 -7.84 -1.40
C LYS A 85 15.01 -9.10 -2.28
N GLY A 86 14.39 -10.17 -1.78
CA GLY A 86 14.29 -11.46 -2.44
C GLY A 86 12.85 -11.86 -2.72
N PRO A 87 12.64 -13.03 -3.37
CA PRO A 87 11.32 -13.63 -3.45
C PRO A 87 10.72 -13.81 -2.04
N LEU A 88 9.42 -13.57 -1.92
CA LEU A 88 8.66 -13.81 -0.72
C LEU A 88 8.00 -15.18 -0.83
N TYR A 89 8.23 -16.03 0.16
CA TYR A 89 7.64 -17.36 0.25
C TYR A 89 6.54 -17.36 1.31
N ILE A 90 5.48 -18.14 1.06
CA ILE A 90 4.34 -18.22 1.98
C ILE A 90 4.78 -18.91 3.27
N GLU A 91 5.67 -19.89 3.15
CA GLU A 91 6.25 -20.65 4.26
C GLU A 91 6.98 -19.74 5.27
N ASP A 92 7.63 -18.67 4.79
CA ASP A 92 8.29 -17.67 5.65
C ASP A 92 7.27 -16.82 6.41
N LEU A 93 6.13 -16.50 5.78
CA LEU A 93 5.04 -15.76 6.43
C LEU A 93 4.34 -16.62 7.47
N GLU A 94 4.03 -17.87 7.13
CA GLU A 94 3.45 -18.85 8.07
C GLU A 94 4.35 -19.03 9.28
N THR A 95 5.67 -19.15 9.06
CA THR A 95 6.66 -19.22 10.14
C THR A 95 6.62 -17.96 11.01
N LEU A 96 6.60 -16.76 10.42
CA LEU A 96 6.49 -15.50 11.15
C LEU A 96 5.23 -15.42 12.01
N LEU A 97 4.08 -15.83 11.47
CA LEU A 97 2.80 -15.84 12.19
C LEU A 97 2.84 -16.84 13.35
N HIS A 98 3.33 -18.05 13.11
CA HIS A 98 3.43 -19.11 14.10
C HIS A 98 4.38 -18.71 15.25
N GLU A 99 5.58 -18.23 14.93
CA GLU A 99 6.55 -17.75 15.93
C GLU A 99 5.98 -16.57 16.74
N THR A 100 5.26 -15.65 16.10
CA THR A 100 4.67 -14.51 16.82
C THR A 100 3.61 -14.97 17.81
N LEU A 101 2.72 -15.88 17.42
CA LEU A 101 1.70 -16.42 18.31
C LEU A 101 2.33 -17.16 19.50
N LEU A 102 3.34 -17.99 19.23
CA LEU A 102 4.02 -18.77 20.25
C LEU A 102 4.81 -17.88 21.23
N LEU A 103 5.62 -16.97 20.70
CA LEU A 103 6.59 -16.20 21.50
C LEU A 103 5.99 -14.92 22.10
N SER A 104 5.05 -14.27 21.42
CA SER A 104 4.49 -12.98 21.86
C SER A 104 3.12 -13.12 22.52
N PHE A 105 2.31 -14.07 22.06
CA PHE A 105 0.96 -14.30 22.57
C PHE A 105 0.84 -15.56 23.45
N ASN A 106 1.93 -16.31 23.64
CA ASN A 106 1.96 -17.53 24.44
C ASN A 106 0.84 -18.52 24.05
N THR A 107 0.58 -18.63 22.74
CA THR A 107 -0.44 -19.51 22.19
C THR A 107 0.08 -20.25 20.98
N GLU A 108 -0.36 -21.49 20.85
CA GLU A 108 -0.17 -22.31 19.67
C GLU A 108 -1.53 -22.50 19.01
N ILE A 109 -1.59 -22.32 17.68
CA ILE A 109 -2.83 -22.43 16.90
C ILE A 109 -2.59 -23.50 15.84
N GLU A 110 -3.30 -24.62 15.98
CA GLU A 110 -3.19 -25.80 15.09
C GLU A 110 -4.53 -26.10 14.37
N ASP A 111 -5.44 -25.12 14.32
CA ASP A 111 -6.76 -25.28 13.71
C ASP A 111 -6.77 -25.06 12.18
N GLY A 112 -5.60 -24.82 11.57
CA GLY A 112 -5.44 -24.54 10.15
C GLY A 112 -5.77 -23.08 9.77
N SER A 113 -6.02 -22.20 10.75
CA SER A 113 -6.37 -20.80 10.45
C SER A 113 -5.18 -19.92 10.11
N ILE A 114 -3.93 -20.37 10.32
CA ILE A 114 -2.73 -19.63 9.91
C ILE A 114 -2.65 -19.58 8.38
N GLU A 115 -2.96 -20.68 7.72
CA GLU A 115 -2.91 -20.87 6.28
C GLU A 115 -4.02 -20.11 5.53
N GLU A 116 -5.05 -19.65 6.25
CA GLU A 116 -6.17 -18.87 5.72
C GLU A 116 -5.92 -17.34 5.75
N VAL A 117 -4.87 -16.88 6.46
CA VAL A 117 -4.51 -15.46 6.64
C VAL A 117 -3.72 -14.91 5.46
#